data_AF-A0A949ZJ79-F1
#
_entry.id   AF-A0A949ZJ79-F1
#
_cell.length_a   1.000
_cell.length_b   1.000
_cell.length_c   1.000
_cell.angle_alpha   90.00
_cell.angle_beta   90.00
_cell.angle_gamma   90.00
#
_symmetry.space_group_name_H-M   'P 1'
#
loop_
_entity.id
_entity.type
_entity.pdbx_description
1 polymer ?
#
loop_
_entity_poly.entity_id
_entity_poly.type
_entity_poly.pdbx_seq_one_letter_code
_entity_poly.pdbx_strand_id
1 'polypeptide(L)' 'MTPRRRNWLTLAFVAVMSLLNVGRAAALDAGDAAPEFTAPSVLGGKTVTFSLKDALAKHAVVLYFFPKAFTAG' A
#
# COMPACT_ATOMS: atom_id res chain seq x y z
N MET A 1 -15.90 27.42 42.95
CA MET A 1 -15.55 27.58 41.52
C MET A 1 -14.29 26.76 41.26
N THR A 2 -14.43 25.49 40.90
CA THR A 2 -13.30 24.55 40.72
C THR A 2 -12.96 24.46 39.22
N PRO A 3 -11.68 24.64 38.82
CA PRO A 3 -11.34 24.67 37.41
C PRO A 3 -11.31 23.26 36.79
N ARG A 4 -11.78 23.21 35.55
CA ARG A 4 -12.00 22.08 34.65
C ARG A 4 -10.67 21.50 34.13
N ARG A 5 -9.98 20.67 34.93
CA ARG A 5 -8.63 20.16 34.61
C ARG A 5 -8.56 18.85 33.78
N ARG A 6 -9.66 18.31 33.25
CA ARG A 6 -9.75 16.85 32.97
C ARG A 6 -9.95 16.38 31.53
N ASN A 7 -9.68 17.20 30.51
CA ASN A 7 -9.87 16.75 29.10
C ASN A 7 -8.64 16.91 28.20
N TRP A 8 -7.52 17.42 28.71
CA TRP A 8 -6.31 17.63 27.89
C TRP A 8 -5.65 16.32 27.46
N LEU A 9 -5.64 15.31 28.33
CA LEU A 9 -5.16 13.97 28.00
C LEU A 9 -6.03 13.31 26.92
N THR A 10 -7.35 13.49 26.99
CA THR A 10 -8.30 12.97 25.98
C THR A 10 -8.10 13.66 24.63
N LEU A 11 -7.89 14.98 24.63
CA LEU A 11 -7.60 15.74 23.41
C LEU A 11 -6.26 15.32 22.78
N ALA A 12 -5.22 15.14 23.58
CA ALA A 12 -3.92 14.68 23.10
C ALA A 12 -4.01 13.27 22.48
N PHE A 13 -4.76 12.36 23.09
CA PHE A 13 -4.93 11.00 22.59
C PHE A 13 -5.67 10.96 21.22
N VAL A 14 -6.75 11.73 21.07
CA VAL A 14 -7.47 11.84 19.80
C VAL A 14 -6.59 12.44 18.70
N ALA A 15 -5.76 13.44 19.03
CA ALA A 15 -4.83 14.05 18.09
C ALA A 15 -3.77 13.06 17.59
N VAL A 16 -3.21 12.22 18.47
CA VAL A 16 -2.23 11.19 18.10
C VAL A 16 -2.86 10.11 17.22
N MET A 17 -4.08 9.66 17.54
CA MET A 17 -4.77 8.63 16.75
C MET A 17 -5.13 9.10 15.33
N SER A 18 -5.39 10.39 15.15
CA SER A 18 -5.73 10.98 13.84
C SER A 18 -4.54 10.97 12.85
N LEU A 19 -3.31 10.83 13.36
CA LEU A 19 -2.09 10.76 12.55
C LEU A 19 -1.81 9.34 12.01
N LEU A 20 -2.51 8.32 12.53
CA LEU A 20 -2.36 6.92 12.10
C LEU A 20 -3.30 6.61 10.92
N ASN A 21 -3.22 7.38 9.83
CA ASN A 21 -3.97 7.09 8.62
C ASN A 21 -3.29 5.95 7.84
N VAL A 22 -3.57 4.71 8.27
CA VAL A 22 -3.18 3.53 7.49
C VAL A 22 -4.11 3.45 6.28
N GLY A 23 -3.59 3.87 5.13
CA GLY A 23 -4.28 3.70 3.85
C GLY A 23 -4.67 2.24 3.66
N ARG A 24 -5.97 1.97 3.67
CA ARG A 24 -6.52 0.65 3.37
C ARG A 24 -6.75 0.61 1.86
N ALA A 25 -5.96 -0.17 1.13
CA ALA A 25 -6.25 -0.43 -0.28
C ALA A 25 -7.50 -1.31 -0.35
N ALA A 26 -8.54 -0.84 -1.04
CA ALA A 26 -9.69 -1.68 -1.37
C ALA A 26 -9.26 -2.76 -2.38
N ALA A 27 -9.89 -3.93 -2.32
CA ALA A 27 -9.74 -4.91 -3.38
C ALA A 27 -10.33 -4.31 -4.67
N LEU A 28 -9.63 -4.47 -5.79
CA LEU A 28 -10.14 -4.01 -7.08
C LEU A 28 -11.28 -4.91 -7.54
N ASP A 29 -12.35 -4.29 -8.02
CA ASP A 29 -13.44 -4.98 -8.69
C ASP A 29 -13.10 -5.22 -10.18
N ALA A 30 -13.81 -6.15 -10.81
CA ALA A 30 -13.64 -6.38 -12.24
C ALA A 30 -14.08 -5.15 -13.05
N GLY A 31 -13.18 -4.64 -13.89
CA GLY A 31 -13.41 -3.45 -14.70
C GLY A 31 -12.83 -2.16 -14.12
N ASP A 32 -12.34 -2.18 -12.88
CA ASP A 32 -11.57 -1.06 -12.33
C ASP A 32 -10.27 -0.83 -13.09
N ALA A 33 -9.84 0.43 -13.13
CA ALA A 33 -8.53 0.77 -13.66
C ALA A 33 -7.43 0.14 -12.80
N ALA A 34 -6.48 -0.54 -13.45
CA ALA A 34 -5.33 -1.11 -12.77
C ALA A 34 -4.54 0.00 -12.03
N PRO A 35 -4.11 -0.24 -10.79
CA PRO A 35 -3.40 0.77 -10.01
C PRO A 35 -2.00 0.98 -10.59
N GLU A 36 -1.46 2.19 -10.42
CA GLU A 36 -0.06 2.45 -10.72
C GLU A 36 0.82 1.67 -9.72
N PHE A 37 1.66 0.77 -10.25
CA PHE A 37 2.55 -0.07 -9.45
C PHE A 37 3.96 -0.04 -10.02
N THR A 38 4.94 0.23 -9.15
CA THR A 38 6.37 0.12 -9.45
C THR A 38 7.07 -0.66 -8.36
N ALA A 39 8.01 -1.52 -8.74
CA ALA A 39 8.78 -2.32 -7.79
C ALA A 39 10.20 -2.60 -8.31
N PRO A 40 11.20 -2.71 -7.44
CA PRO A 40 12.50 -3.22 -7.81
C PRO A 40 12.38 -4.70 -8.24
N SER A 41 13.08 -5.07 -9.29
CA SER A 41 13.09 -6.43 -9.84
C SER A 41 14.48 -6.76 -10.37
N VAL A 42 14.73 -8.04 -10.67
CA VAL A 42 15.97 -8.50 -11.27
C VAL A 42 15.64 -9.31 -12.52
N LEU A 43 16.10 -8.84 -13.68
CA LEU A 43 15.94 -9.53 -14.96
C LEU A 43 17.33 -9.92 -15.48
N GLY A 44 17.58 -11.22 -15.65
CA GLY A 44 18.86 -11.72 -16.14
C GLY A 44 20.06 -11.28 -15.28
N GLY A 45 19.88 -11.18 -13.96
CA GLY A 45 20.92 -10.72 -13.03
C GLY A 45 21.12 -9.20 -12.96
N LYS A 46 20.34 -8.41 -13.71
CA LYS A 46 20.38 -6.94 -13.67
C LYS A 46 19.23 -6.39 -12.87
N THR A 47 19.53 -5.52 -11.91
CA THR A 47 18.51 -4.77 -11.16
C THR A 47 17.83 -3.78 -12.07
N VAL A 48 16.50 -3.85 -12.15
CA VAL A 48 15.66 -2.95 -12.94
C VAL A 48 14.39 -2.61 -12.17
N THR A 49 13.83 -1.44 -12.43
CA THR A 49 12.51 -1.07 -11.90
C THR A 49 11.43 -1.60 -12.83
N PHE A 50 10.55 -2.45 -12.31
CA PHE A 50 9.35 -2.88 -13.00
C PHE A 50 8.25 -1.82 -12.84
N SER A 51 7.49 -1.56 -13.90
CA SER A 51 6.35 -0.64 -13.96
C SER A 51 5.17 -1.36 -14.60
N LEU A 52 4.06 -1.48 -13.86
CA LEU A 52 2.85 -2.14 -14.35
C LEU A 52 2.24 -1.40 -15.53
N LYS A 53 2.28 -0.07 -15.50
CA LYS A 53 1.78 0.80 -16.57
C LYS A 53 2.51 0.53 -17.90
N ASP A 54 3.84 0.45 -17.86
CA ASP A 54 4.66 0.21 -19.05
C ASP A 54 4.46 -1.21 -19.60
N ALA A 55 4.15 -2.19 -18.74
CA ALA A 55 3.82 -3.54 -19.14
C ALA A 55 2.43 -3.62 -19.81
N LEU A 56 1.41 -2.99 -19.20
CA LEU A 56 0.04 -2.93 -19.73
C LEU A 56 -0.06 -2.18 -21.06
N ALA A 57 0.80 -1.19 -21.30
CA ALA A 57 0.86 -0.48 -22.57
C ALA A 57 1.33 -1.35 -23.74
N LYS A 58 2.04 -2.46 -23.46
CA LYS A 58 2.60 -3.35 -24.48
C LYS A 58 1.73 -4.57 -24.71
N HIS A 59 1.31 -5.24 -23.62
CA HIS A 59 0.61 -6.52 -23.68
C HIS A 59 -0.39 -6.66 -22.53
N ALA A 60 -1.33 -7.61 -22.64
CA ALA A 60 -2.15 -8.01 -21.50
C ALA A 60 -1.26 -8.62 -20.40
N VAL A 61 -1.50 -8.22 -19.15
CA VAL A 61 -0.68 -8.60 -17.98
C VAL A 61 -1.54 -9.34 -16.96
N VAL A 62 -1.00 -10.43 -16.42
CA VAL A 62 -1.54 -11.10 -15.23
C VAL A 62 -0.56 -10.87 -14.08
N LEU A 63 -1.02 -10.24 -13.00
CA LEU A 63 -0.23 -9.95 -11.80
C LEU A 63 -0.75 -10.80 -10.63
N TYR A 64 0.17 -11.46 -9.93
CA TYR A 64 -0.14 -12.27 -8.74
C TYR A 64 0.89 -12.01 -7.64
N PHE A 65 0.45 -12.08 -6.39
CA PHE A 65 1.28 -11.88 -5.20
C PHE A 65 1.36 -13.17 -4.40
N PHE A 66 2.55 -13.51 -3.92
CA PHE A 66 2.80 -14.69 -3.09
C PHE A 66 3.77 -14.34 -1.94
N PRO A 67 3.79 -15.10 -0.84
CA PRO A 67 4.46 -14.68 0.40
C PRO A 67 5.99 -14.58 0.30
N LYS A 68 6.63 -15.50 -0.44
CA LYS A 68 8.10 -15.56 -0.54
C LYS A 68 8.56 -16.36 -1.77
N ALA A 69 9.67 -15.95 -2.35
CA ALA A 69 10.37 -16.74 -3.38
C ALA A 69 10.99 -18.02 -2.78
N PHE A 70 11.07 -19.08 -3.58
CA PHE A 70 11.73 -20.35 -3.23
C PHE A 70 11.14 -21.07 -2.00
N THR A 71 9.82 -20.99 -1.81
CA THR A 71 9.12 -21.83 -0.82
C THR A 71 8.35 -22.94 -1.52
N ALA A 72 8.39 -24.16 -0.96
CA ALA A 72 7.34 -25.14 -1.21
C ALA A 72 6.06 -24.53 -0.60
N GLY A 73 5.06 -24.26 -1.42
CA GLY A 73 3.85 -23.55 -1.01
C GLY A 73 3.12 -24.18 0.17
#